data_AF-A0A9W4T842-F1
#
_entry.id   AF-A0A9W4T842-F1
#
_cell.length_a   1.000
_cell.length_b   1.000
_cell.length_c   1.000
_cell.angle_alpha   90.00
_cell.angle_beta   90.00
_cell.angle_gamma   90.00
#
_symmetry.space_group_name_H-M   'P 1'
#
loop_
_entity.id
_entity.type
_entity.pdbx_description
1 polymer ?
#
loop_
_entity_poly.entity_id
_entity_poly.type
_entity_poly.pdbx_seq_one_letter_code
_entity_poly.pdbx_strand_id
1 'polypeptide(L)'
;MWVIDSERLVSREITYVPALYQIVDEIFVNAANNKVRDQEINVIKFDIDKEGGQFAVFNNGKGIYDENVYIPQLIFSQHFHLHF
;
A
#
# COMPACT_ATOMS: atom_id res chain seq x y z
N MET A 1 -3.93 18.32 -8.99
CA MET A 1 -4.18 16.89 -8.69
C MET A 1 -5.66 16.63 -8.70
N TRP A 2 -6.09 15.46 -9.19
CA TRP A 2 -7.47 15.02 -9.04
C TRP A 2 -7.65 14.46 -7.63
N VAL A 3 -8.65 14.94 -6.91
CA VAL A 3 -8.99 14.46 -5.57
C VAL A 3 -10.47 14.13 -5.50
N ILE A 4 -10.83 13.24 -4.58
CA ILE A 4 -12.23 12.98 -4.25
C ILE A 4 -12.66 14.01 -3.20
N ASP A 5 -13.66 14.82 -3.55
CA ASP A 5 -14.33 15.76 -2.66
C ASP A 5 -15.83 15.48 -2.73
N SER A 6 -16.43 15.13 -1.59
CA SER A 6 -17.87 14.87 -1.47
C SER A 6 -18.38 13.89 -2.56
N GLU A 7 -17.67 12.76 -2.71
CA GLU A 7 -17.92 11.70 -3.71
C GLU A 7 -17.69 12.09 -5.18
N ARG A 8 -17.14 13.27 -5.46
CA ARG A 8 -16.85 13.75 -6.82
C ARG A 8 -15.36 13.89 -7.06
N LEU A 9 -14.93 13.58 -8.28
CA LEU A 9 -13.56 13.84 -8.72
C LEU A 9 -13.42 15.31 -9.13
N VAL A 10 -12.58 16.06 -8.43
CA VAL A 10 -12.31 17.48 -8.71
C VAL A 10 -10.82 17.71 -8.97
N SER A 11 -10.51 18.49 -9.99
CA SER A 11 -9.13 18.91 -10.27
C SER A 11 -8.85 20.20 -9.52
N ARG A 12 -7.84 20.19 -8.65
CA ARG A 12 -7.41 21.39 -7.92
C ARG A 12 -5.90 21.44 -7.71
N GLU A 13 -5.39 22.64 -7.52
CA GLU A 13 -4.02 22.85 -7.06
C GLU A 13 -3.92 22.47 -5.58
N ILE A 14 -2.85 21.78 -5.21
CA ILE A 14 -2.60 21.34 -3.84
C ILE A 14 -1.11 21.43 -3.53
N THR A 15 -0.79 21.51 -2.24
CA THR A 15 0.57 21.33 -1.72
C THR A 15 0.63 20.03 -0.94
N TYR A 16 1.59 19.17 -1.25
CA TYR A 16 1.83 17.91 -0.56
C TYR A 16 3.31 17.54 -0.64
N VAL A 17 3.74 16.58 0.17
CA VAL A 17 5.11 16.05 0.16
C VAL A 17 5.18 14.87 -0.82
N PRO A 18 5.89 14.97 -1.97
CA PRO A 18 5.91 13.90 -2.96
C PRO A 18 6.47 12.58 -2.43
N ALA A 19 7.50 12.64 -1.58
CA ALA A 19 8.10 11.45 -0.99
C ALA A 19 7.11 10.68 -0.09
N LEU A 20 6.26 11.39 0.67
CA LEU A 20 5.23 10.75 1.50
C LEU A 20 4.16 10.06 0.63
N TYR A 21 3.75 10.71 -0.47
CA TYR A 21 2.84 10.10 -1.44
C TYR A 21 3.43 8.83 -2.04
N GLN A 22 4.71 8.85 -2.42
CA GLN A 22 5.38 7.69 -3.03
C GLN A 22 5.49 6.50 -2.06
N ILE A 23 5.82 6.72 -0.79
CA ILE A 23 5.88 5.64 0.20
C ILE A 23 4.51 4.96 0.37
N VAL A 24 3.43 5.75 0.35
CA VAL A 24 2.06 5.22 0.42
C VAL A 24 1.71 4.45 -0.86
N ASP A 25 2.06 4.99 -2.03
CA ASP A 25 1.81 4.38 -3.34
C ASP A 25 2.48 3.01 -3.47
N GLU A 26 3.76 2.88 -3.09
CA GLU A 26 4.50 1.60 -3.14
C GLU A 26 3.84 0.51 -2.28
N ILE A 27 3.40 0.84 -1.06
CA ILE A 27 2.73 -0.13 -0.18
C ILE A 27 1.37 -0.51 -0.76
N PHE A 28 0.63 0.45 -1.31
CA PHE A 28 -0.67 0.20 -1.92
C PHE A 28 -0.58 -0.66 -3.18
N VAL A 29 0.40 -0.39 -4.06
CA VAL A 29 0.67 -1.19 -5.26
C VAL A 29 1.05 -2.61 -4.87
N ASN A 30 1.90 -2.82 -3.86
CA ASN A 30 2.23 -4.16 -3.36
C ASN A 30 1.00 -4.93 -2.87
N ALA A 31 0.10 -4.27 -2.14
CA ALA A 31 -1.16 -4.88 -1.71
C ALA A 31 -2.08 -5.25 -2.88
N ALA A 32 -2.15 -4.38 -3.91
CA ALA A 32 -2.91 -4.62 -5.12
C ALA A 32 -2.33 -5.76 -5.98
N ASN A 33 -1.01 -5.82 -6.13
CA ASN A 33 -0.32 -6.85 -6.91
C ASN A 33 -0.48 -8.24 -6.31
N ASN A 34 -0.74 -8.37 -5.00
CA ASN A 34 -1.06 -9.67 -4.43
C ASN A 34 -2.29 -10.33 -5.10
N LYS A 35 -3.16 -9.55 -5.78
CA LYS A 35 -4.27 -10.09 -6.59
C LYS A 35 -3.79 -10.94 -7.78
N VAL A 36 -2.64 -10.61 -8.36
CA VAL A 36 -2.02 -11.40 -9.42
C VAL A 36 -1.58 -12.76 -8.87
N ARG A 37 -1.00 -12.75 -7.66
CA ARG A 37 -0.50 -13.95 -6.97
C ARG A 37 -1.62 -14.81 -6.37
N ASP A 38 -2.68 -14.18 -5.88
CA ASP A 38 -3.83 -14.81 -5.28
C ASP A 38 -5.13 -14.20 -5.82
N GLN A 39 -5.77 -14.94 -6.72
CA GLN A 39 -7.01 -14.51 -7.36
C GLN A 39 -8.19 -14.43 -6.39
N GLU A 40 -8.08 -14.97 -5.17
CA GLU A 40 -9.15 -14.93 -4.16
C GLU A 40 -9.19 -13.60 -3.37
N ILE A 41 -8.18 -12.72 -3.54
CA ILE A 41 -8.19 -11.41 -2.88
C ILE A 41 -9.40 -10.61 -3.32
N ASN A 42 -10.14 -10.08 -2.36
CA ASN A 42 -11.32 -9.25 -2.60
C ASN A 42 -11.39 -8.02 -1.68
N VAL A 43 -10.45 -7.86 -0.75
CA VAL A 43 -10.42 -6.75 0.19
C VAL A 43 -9.02 -6.16 0.27
N ILE A 44 -8.94 -4.85 0.04
CA ILE A 44 -7.82 -3.99 0.46
C ILE A 44 -8.42 -2.91 1.36
N LYS A 45 -7.82 -2.68 2.53
CA LYS A 45 -8.21 -1.65 3.49
C LYS A 45 -7.05 -0.69 3.68
N PHE A 46 -7.39 0.59 3.80
CA PHE A 46 -6.46 1.67 4.04
C PHE A 46 -6.93 2.44 5.26
N ASP A 47 -6.15 2.36 6.34
CA ASP A 47 -6.44 3.03 7.60
C ASP A 47 -5.45 4.17 7.81
N ILE A 48 -5.94 5.36 8.18
CA ILE A 48 -5.12 6.55 8.43
C ILE A 48 -5.46 7.11 9.80
N ASP A 49 -4.48 7.12 10.69
CA ASP A 49 -4.51 7.88 11.92
C ASP A 49 -3.69 9.16 11.74
N LYS A 50 -4.39 10.27 11.52
CA LYS A 50 -3.76 11.58 11.32
C LYS A 50 -3.17 12.15 12.61
N GLU A 51 -3.76 11.85 13.76
CA GLU A 51 -3.29 12.37 15.04
C GLU A 51 -2.05 11.61 15.51
N GLY A 52 -2.04 10.29 15.33
CA GLY A 52 -0.88 9.43 15.60
C GLY A 52 0.20 9.45 14.52
N GLY A 53 -0.08 10.04 13.35
CA GLY A 53 0.87 10.09 12.22
C GLY A 53 1.14 8.71 11.62
N GLN A 54 0.15 7.82 11.63
CA GLN A 54 0.26 6.43 11.20
C GLN A 54 -0.69 6.14 10.04
N PHE A 55 -0.29 5.21 9.18
CA PHE A 55 -1.19 4.60 8.21
C PHE A 55 -0.90 3.11 8.13
N ALA A 56 -1.91 2.34 7.74
CA ALA A 56 -1.80 0.90 7.54
C ALA A 56 -2.52 0.48 6.26
N VAL A 57 -1.92 -0.49 5.56
CA VAL A 57 -2.53 -1.14 4.40
C VAL A 57 -2.69 -2.61 4.74
N PHE A 58 -3.90 -3.12 4.54
CA PHE A 58 -4.22 -4.52 4.73
C PHE A 58 -4.81 -5.07 3.45
N ASN A 59 -4.37 -6.24 3.02
CA ASN A 59 -5.06 -7.07 2.03
C ASN A 59 -5.37 -8.44 2.62
N ASN A 60 -6.50 -9.03 2.25
CA ASN A 60 -6.78 -10.42 2.56
C ASN A 60 -6.10 -11.36 1.54
N GLY A 61 -6.43 -12.66 1.60
CA GLY A 61 -5.82 -13.70 0.78
C GLY A 61 -4.51 -14.23 1.37
N LYS A 62 -3.74 -14.91 0.54
CA LYS A 62 -2.45 -15.50 0.91
C LYS A 62 -1.49 -14.39 1.33
N GLY A 63 -1.09 -14.42 2.60
CA GLY A 63 0.00 -13.62 3.13
C GLY A 63 1.35 -14.07 2.56
N ILE A 64 2.43 -13.42 2.98
CA ILE A 64 3.79 -13.86 2.66
C ILE A 64 4.05 -15.10 3.52
N TYR A 65 3.65 -16.26 3.00
CA TYR A 65 3.85 -17.56 3.63
C TYR A 65 5.22 -18.06 3.22
N ASP A 66 6.15 -18.08 4.17
CA ASP A 66 7.33 -18.92 4.05
C ASP A 66 7.72 -19.41 5.46
N GLU A 67 8.19 -20.64 5.52
CA GLU A 67 8.55 -21.38 6.73
C GLU A 67 9.76 -20.74 7.45
N ASN A 68 10.42 -19.79 6.76
CA ASN A 68 11.49 -18.97 7.26
C ASN A 68 11.04 -17.54 7.60
N VAL A 69 11.06 -17.21 8.88
CA VAL A 69 10.83 -15.85 9.44
C VAL A 69 11.75 -14.79 8.80
N TYR A 70 12.87 -15.20 8.21
CA TYR A 70 13.81 -14.31 7.53
C TYR A 70 13.27 -13.71 6.22
N ILE A 71 12.25 -14.29 5.59
CA ILE A 71 11.78 -13.84 4.26
C ILE A 71 11.01 -12.52 4.31
N PRO A 72 10.04 -12.33 5.22
CA PRO A 72 9.45 -11.02 5.43
C PRO A 72 10.51 -9.96 5.75
N GLN A 73 11.47 -10.28 6.62
CA GLN A 73 12.57 -9.35 6.94
C GLN A 73 13.39 -9.02 5.70
N LEU A 74 13.76 -10.01 4.88
CA LEU A 74 14.54 -9.81 3.66
C LEU A 74 13.83 -8.87 2.68
N ILE A 75 12.54 -9.12 2.43
CA ILE A 75 11.73 -8.37 1.46
C ILE A 75 11.50 -6.93 1.90
N PHE A 76 11.22 -6.70 3.19
CA PHE A 76 10.85 -5.38 3.69
C PHE A 76 12.03 -4.53 4.20
N SER A 77 13.21 -5.12 4.46
CA SER A 77 14.35 -4.38 5.03
C SER A 77 15.55 -4.20 4.10
N GLN A 78 15.63 -4.95 3.00
CA GLN A 78 16.69 -4.78 2.02
C GLN A 78 16.15 -4.05 0.79
N HIS A 79 16.97 -3.16 0.21
CA HIS A 79 16.71 -2.53 -1.09
C HIS A 79 16.75 -3.57 -2.21
N PHE A 80 15.77 -4.47 -2.24
CA PHE A 80 15.48 -5.28 -3.39
C PHE A 80 14.18 -4.75 -3.97
N HIS A 81 14.26 -4.14 -5.16
CA HIS A 81 13.09 -3.88 -6.01
C HIS A 81 12.52 -5.22 -6.47
N LEU A 82 11.82 -5.92 -5.59
CA LEU A 82 11.04 -7.09 -5.95
C LEU A 82 9.70 -6.57 -6.42
N HIS A 83 9.58 -6.38 -7.73
CA HIS A 83 8.29 -6.32 -8.40
C HIS A 83 7.63 -7.69 -8.21
N PHE A 84 6.79 -7.81 -7.18
CA PHE A 84 5.84 -8.91 -7.03
C PHE A 84 4.52 -8.57 -7.73
#